data_AF-A0A7R9M9M4-F1
#
_entry.id   AF-A0A7R9M9M4-F1
#
_cell.length_a   1.000
_cell.length_b   1.000
_cell.length_c   1.000
_cell.angle_alpha   90.00
_cell.angle_beta   90.00
_cell.angle_gamma   90.00
#
_symmetry.space_group_name_H-M   'P 1'
#
loop_
_entity.id
_entity.type
_entity.pdbx_description
1 polymer ?
#
loop_
_entity_poly.entity_id
_entity_poly.type
_entity_poly.pdbx_seq_one_letter_code
_entity_poly.pdbx_strand_id
1 'polypeptide(L)'
;LNYLDCSSESENTSDEDELDDSSSYKNLETFQKRHFRRKFKVKRRNSRVKPNETQQQATSQAREAVSYREFVLHNKAPLWNEVSQVYQLDFGGRVTQESAKNFQIEYQGKQVMQFGRIDGNAYTLDFQYPFSALQALAVALANVTQRLK
;
A
#
# COMPACT_ATOMS: atom_id res chain seq x y z
N LEU A 1 60.21 -10.53 -4.81
CA LEU A 1 59.35 -11.67 -4.42
C LEU A 1 58.16 -11.63 -5.38
N ASN A 2 58.16 -12.38 -6.50
CA ASN A 2 57.83 -13.82 -6.63
C ASN A 2 56.53 -14.17 -5.86
N TYR A 3 55.55 -14.92 -6.34
CA TYR A 3 55.22 -15.54 -7.64
C TYR A 3 53.77 -16.09 -7.50
N LEU A 4 53.24 -16.57 -8.61
CA LEU A 4 51.92 -17.18 -8.90
C LEU A 4 51.29 -18.21 -7.93
N ASP A 5 49.96 -18.31 -8.10
CA ASP A 5 49.06 -19.50 -8.15
C ASP A 5 48.30 -19.97 -6.89
N CYS A 6 46.96 -20.03 -7.01
CA CYS A 6 46.19 -21.29 -6.92
C CYS A 6 44.75 -21.10 -7.45
N SER A 7 44.58 -21.45 -8.71
CA SER A 7 43.53 -22.27 -9.34
C SER A 7 42.08 -22.38 -8.81
N SER A 8 41.18 -22.43 -9.82
CA SER A 8 39.76 -22.85 -9.97
C SER A 8 39.34 -24.13 -9.22
N GLU A 9 38.06 -24.41 -8.89
CA GLU A 9 36.92 -24.80 -9.76
C GLU A 9 35.60 -24.87 -8.92
N SER A 10 34.53 -24.17 -9.32
CA SER A 10 33.21 -24.65 -9.82
C SER A 10 32.33 -25.54 -8.90
N GLU A 11 31.14 -25.03 -8.55
CA GLU A 11 29.86 -25.73 -8.78
C GLU A 11 28.76 -24.73 -9.13
N ASN A 12 28.12 -25.01 -10.26
CA ASN A 12 27.01 -24.30 -10.88
C ASN A 12 25.72 -24.56 -10.09
N THR A 13 24.90 -23.53 -9.90
CA THR A 13 23.45 -23.71 -10.03
C THR A 13 22.91 -22.50 -10.81
N SER A 14 22.83 -22.73 -12.11
CA SER A 14 22.15 -21.90 -13.09
C SER A 14 20.66 -21.92 -12.78
N ASP A 15 20.04 -20.74 -12.75
CA ASP A 15 18.73 -20.54 -13.35
C ASP A 15 18.68 -19.05 -13.75
N GLU A 16 19.22 -18.84 -14.95
CA GLU A 16 18.95 -17.73 -15.85
C GLU A 16 17.44 -17.54 -16.03
N ASP A 17 16.95 -16.31 -15.87
CA ASP A 17 15.88 -15.76 -16.71
C ASP A 17 15.75 -14.26 -16.39
N GLU A 18 16.77 -13.48 -16.77
CA GLU A 18 16.55 -12.11 -17.24
C GLU A 18 16.32 -12.18 -18.75
N LEU A 19 15.07 -12.37 -19.16
CA LEU A 19 14.64 -12.15 -20.53
C LEU A 19 13.57 -11.04 -20.58
N ASP A 20 13.94 -10.03 -21.36
CA ASP A 20 13.14 -8.99 -21.98
C ASP A 20 11.66 -9.37 -22.21
N ASP A 21 10.74 -8.57 -21.67
CA ASP A 21 9.39 -8.49 -22.24
C ASP A 21 8.85 -7.06 -22.12
N SER A 22 9.06 -6.33 -23.22
CA SER A 22 8.41 -5.08 -23.61
C SER A 22 6.85 -5.14 -23.60
N SER A 23 6.21 -6.24 -23.16
CA SER A 23 4.75 -6.45 -23.21
C SER A 23 4.00 -6.56 -21.87
N SER A 24 4.55 -6.10 -20.73
CA SER A 24 4.01 -6.50 -19.41
C SER A 24 2.89 -5.62 -18.79
N TYR A 25 2.05 -4.97 -19.60
CA TYR A 25 0.82 -4.28 -19.14
C TYR A 25 -0.40 -4.67 -19.98
N LYS A 26 -0.64 -5.98 -20.13
CA LYS A 26 -1.72 -6.48 -21.00
C LYS A 26 -3.12 -6.16 -20.47
N ASN A 27 -3.28 -5.94 -19.16
CA ASN A 27 -4.54 -5.48 -18.56
C ASN A 27 -4.31 -4.83 -17.19
N LEU A 28 -5.36 -4.17 -16.67
CA LEU A 28 -5.34 -3.51 -15.37
C LEU A 28 -4.98 -4.48 -14.24
N GLU A 29 -5.37 -5.76 -14.37
CA GLU A 29 -5.06 -6.81 -13.38
C GLU A 29 -3.58 -7.16 -13.34
N THR A 30 -2.89 -7.26 -14.48
CA THR A 30 -1.44 -7.53 -14.53
C THR A 30 -0.65 -6.34 -13.99
N PHE A 31 -1.09 -5.12 -14.29
CA PHE A 31 -0.53 -3.90 -13.71
C PHE A 31 -0.64 -3.91 -12.18
N GLN A 32 -1.84 -4.14 -11.65
CA GLN A 32 -2.10 -4.18 -10.21
C GLN A 32 -1.28 -5.28 -9.52
N LYS A 33 -1.31 -6.53 -10.04
CA LYS A 33 -0.55 -7.66 -9.49
C LYS A 33 0.95 -7.39 -9.40
N ARG A 34 1.54 -6.78 -10.43
CA ARG A 34 2.98 -6.45 -10.45
C ARG A 34 3.31 -5.33 -9.46
N HIS A 35 2.45 -4.32 -9.35
CA HIS A 35 2.61 -3.23 -8.39
C HIS A 35 2.55 -3.73 -6.92
N PHE A 36 1.67 -4.68 -6.62
CA PHE A 36 1.59 -5.27 -5.28
C PHE A 36 2.82 -6.13 -4.94
N ARG A 37 3.28 -7.01 -5.84
CA ARG A 37 4.45 -7.88 -5.60
C ARG A 37 5.72 -7.12 -5.20
N ARG A 38 5.91 -5.92 -5.75
CA ARG A 38 7.09 -5.09 -5.50
C ARG A 38 7.10 -4.45 -4.10
N LYS A 39 5.94 -4.33 -3.45
CA LYS A 39 5.80 -3.74 -2.09
C LYS A 39 6.04 -4.75 -0.95
N PHE A 40 6.03 -6.06 -1.22
CA PHE A 40 6.08 -7.09 -0.16
C PHE A 40 7.44 -7.83 -0.02
N LYS A 41 8.48 -7.49 -0.80
CA LYS A 41 9.80 -8.16 -0.72
C LYS A 41 10.79 -7.56 0.30
N VAL A 42 10.43 -6.50 1.03
CA VAL A 42 11.37 -5.76 1.93
C VAL A 42 11.26 -6.16 3.41
N LYS A 43 10.88 -7.40 3.75
CA LYS A 43 10.89 -7.80 5.17
C LYS A 43 11.09 -9.28 5.42
N ARG A 44 12.33 -9.79 5.24
CA ARG A 44 12.88 -10.93 6.01
C ARG A 44 14.41 -10.83 6.09
N ARG A 45 14.92 -10.12 7.11
CA ARG A 45 16.26 -10.39 7.66
C ARG A 45 16.07 -10.65 9.16
N ASN A 46 15.92 -11.92 9.50
CA ASN A 46 15.90 -12.41 10.87
C ASN A 46 17.33 -12.46 11.43
N SER A 47 17.54 -11.70 12.51
CA SER A 47 18.13 -12.15 13.79
C SER A 47 19.17 -13.28 13.77
N ARG A 48 20.41 -12.97 14.18
CA ARG A 48 21.36 -13.93 14.75
C ARG A 48 22.23 -13.27 15.82
N VAL A 49 21.88 -13.43 17.10
CA VAL A 49 22.76 -13.18 18.24
C VAL A 49 22.51 -14.28 19.28
N LYS A 50 23.58 -14.93 19.74
CA LYS A 50 23.59 -16.02 20.73
C LYS A 50 23.50 -15.47 22.17
N PRO A 51 23.04 -16.27 23.16
CA PRO A 51 22.87 -15.82 24.54
C PRO A 51 24.18 -15.92 25.32
N ASN A 52 24.40 -15.01 26.26
CA ASN A 52 25.28 -15.25 27.41
C ASN A 52 24.47 -14.99 28.68
N GLU A 53 24.43 -16.01 29.53
CA GLU A 53 23.83 -16.00 30.86
C GLU A 53 24.67 -15.13 31.80
N THR A 54 24.03 -14.38 32.70
CA THR A 54 24.25 -14.39 34.17
C THR A 54 23.53 -13.21 34.86
N GLN A 55 22.54 -13.58 35.71
CA GLN A 55 22.02 -12.91 36.93
C GLN A 55 21.29 -11.55 36.80
N GLN A 56 19.95 -11.57 36.80
CA GLN A 56 19.06 -11.41 37.98
C GLN A 56 18.94 -9.96 38.48
N GLN A 57 17.85 -9.29 38.07
CA GLN A 57 16.97 -8.55 38.98
C GLN A 57 15.64 -8.24 38.27
N ALA A 58 14.56 -8.55 38.98
CA ALA A 58 13.19 -8.65 38.48
C ALA A 58 12.59 -7.29 38.09
N THR A 59 12.29 -7.12 36.79
CA THR A 59 11.18 -6.31 36.27
C THR A 59 10.75 -6.84 34.90
N SER A 60 10.40 -8.12 34.82
CA SER A 60 9.74 -8.69 33.63
C SER A 60 8.27 -8.28 33.61
N GLN A 61 8.00 -6.97 33.44
CA GLN A 61 6.76 -6.57 32.78
C GLN A 61 6.92 -7.01 31.33
N ALA A 62 6.42 -8.22 31.05
CA ALA A 62 6.23 -8.70 29.70
C ALA A 62 5.50 -7.58 28.95
N ARG A 63 6.18 -6.95 27.99
CA ARG A 63 5.52 -6.11 26.99
C ARG A 63 4.61 -7.05 26.22
N GLU A 64 3.40 -7.26 26.72
CA GLU A 64 2.34 -7.90 25.97
C GLU A 64 2.31 -7.19 24.63
N ALA A 65 2.61 -7.93 23.57
CA ALA A 65 2.57 -7.39 22.23
C ALA A 65 1.11 -7.00 21.98
N VAL A 66 0.80 -5.70 22.14
CA VAL A 66 -0.51 -5.15 21.87
C VAL A 66 -0.85 -5.54 20.44
N SER A 67 -1.77 -6.49 20.29
CA SER A 67 -2.24 -6.92 18.99
C SER A 67 -3.17 -5.83 18.46
N TYR A 68 -2.64 -4.97 17.60
CA TYR A 68 -3.45 -3.99 16.90
C TYR A 68 -4.29 -4.70 15.84
N ARG A 69 -5.59 -4.42 15.81
CA ARG A 69 -6.46 -4.89 14.71
C ARG A 69 -6.05 -4.18 13.42
N GLU A 70 -5.67 -4.96 12.41
CA GLU A 70 -5.31 -4.47 11.09
C GLU A 70 -6.54 -4.52 10.16
N PHE A 71 -6.81 -3.41 9.48
CA PHE A 71 -7.84 -3.31 8.45
C PHE A 71 -7.16 -3.01 7.12
N VAL A 72 -7.42 -3.83 6.10
CA VAL A 72 -6.98 -3.57 4.73
C VAL A 72 -8.16 -3.01 3.96
N LEU A 73 -8.01 -1.78 3.48
CA LEU A 73 -9.03 -1.07 2.71
C LEU A 73 -8.49 -0.70 1.33
N HIS A 74 -9.39 -0.53 0.38
CA HIS A 74 -9.02 -0.26 -1.01
C HIS A 74 -9.79 0.93 -1.57
N ASN A 75 -9.17 1.66 -2.48
CA ASN A 75 -9.89 2.64 -3.28
C ASN A 75 -10.84 1.90 -4.24
N LYS A 76 -12.08 2.36 -4.32
CA LYS A 76 -13.09 1.84 -5.24
C LYS A 76 -12.71 2.16 -6.67
N ALA A 77 -12.78 1.17 -7.55
CA ALA A 77 -12.60 1.39 -8.97
C ALA A 77 -13.81 2.14 -9.56
N PRO A 78 -13.60 3.16 -10.40
CA PRO A 78 -14.69 3.85 -11.07
C PRO A 78 -15.40 2.91 -12.06
N LEU A 79 -16.69 3.14 -12.26
CA LEU A 79 -17.50 2.41 -13.23
C LEU A 79 -17.50 3.15 -14.56
N TRP A 80 -17.45 2.40 -15.67
CA TRP A 80 -17.65 2.96 -17.00
C TRP A 80 -19.12 3.33 -17.18
N ASN A 81 -19.39 4.57 -17.56
CA ASN A 81 -20.72 5.01 -17.96
C ASN A 81 -20.80 5.03 -19.49
N GLU A 82 -21.64 4.16 -20.07
CA GLU A 82 -21.78 4.05 -21.53
C GLU A 82 -22.38 5.29 -22.19
N VAL A 83 -23.22 6.04 -21.49
CA VAL A 83 -23.91 7.21 -22.07
C VAL A 83 -22.97 8.41 -22.12
N SER A 84 -22.29 8.69 -21.01
CA SER A 84 -21.35 9.83 -20.93
C SER A 84 -19.93 9.49 -21.39
N GLN A 85 -19.62 8.22 -21.65
CA GLN A 85 -18.30 7.73 -22.09
C GLN A 85 -17.17 8.12 -21.12
N VAL A 86 -17.45 8.07 -19.81
CA VAL A 86 -16.48 8.40 -18.76
C VAL A 86 -16.47 7.37 -17.64
N TYR A 87 -15.30 7.22 -17.00
CA TYR A 87 -15.17 6.48 -15.75
C TYR A 87 -15.58 7.38 -14.59
N GLN A 88 -16.61 6.98 -13.83
CA GLN A 88 -17.15 7.78 -12.74
C GLN A 88 -17.44 6.94 -11.49
N LEU A 89 -17.40 7.61 -10.35
CA LEU A 89 -17.88 7.09 -9.07
C LEU A 89 -19.20 7.77 -8.74
N ASP A 90 -20.15 7.01 -8.19
CA ASP A 90 -21.42 7.54 -7.73
C ASP A 90 -21.32 8.04 -6.28
N PHE A 91 -21.29 9.36 -6.12
CA PHE A 91 -21.23 10.03 -4.82
C PHE A 91 -22.61 10.40 -4.24
N GLY A 92 -23.71 9.95 -4.85
CA GLY A 92 -25.07 10.23 -4.37
C GLY A 92 -25.38 11.73 -4.24
N GLY A 93 -24.80 12.55 -5.13
CA GLY A 93 -24.95 14.01 -5.10
C GLY A 93 -24.14 14.75 -4.03
N ARG A 94 -23.33 14.05 -3.22
CA ARG A 94 -22.48 14.68 -2.17
C ARG A 94 -21.27 15.41 -2.74
N VAL A 95 -20.73 14.91 -3.85
CA VAL A 95 -19.60 15.50 -4.56
C VAL A 95 -20.14 16.13 -5.84
N THR A 96 -19.88 17.43 -6.02
CA THR A 96 -20.46 18.22 -7.11
C THR A 96 -19.44 18.75 -8.10
N GLN A 97 -18.15 18.65 -7.77
CA GLN A 97 -17.06 19.14 -8.62
C GLN A 97 -16.12 18.00 -9.02
N GLU A 98 -15.72 17.98 -10.29
CA GLU A 98 -14.75 17.01 -10.80
C GLU A 98 -13.36 17.26 -10.22
N SER A 99 -12.68 16.19 -9.78
CA SER A 99 -11.32 16.28 -9.26
C SER A 99 -10.65 14.91 -9.18
N ALA A 100 -9.34 14.87 -9.42
CA ALA A 100 -8.51 13.70 -9.09
C ALA A 100 -8.47 13.38 -7.57
N LYS A 101 -8.94 14.31 -6.72
CA LYS A 101 -9.02 14.13 -5.28
C LYS A 101 -10.31 13.42 -4.84
N ASN A 102 -11.26 13.19 -5.73
CA ASN A 102 -12.51 12.53 -5.38
C ASN A 102 -12.28 11.01 -5.31
N PHE A 103 -12.59 10.40 -4.17
CA PHE A 103 -12.37 8.97 -3.98
C PHE A 103 -13.43 8.34 -3.06
N GLN A 104 -13.57 7.03 -3.18
CA GLN A 104 -14.37 6.20 -2.28
C GLN A 104 -13.50 5.05 -1.79
N ILE A 105 -13.55 4.76 -0.50
CA ILE A 105 -12.83 3.62 0.09
C ILE A 105 -13.82 2.52 0.42
N GLU A 106 -13.46 1.29 0.06
CA GLU A 106 -14.20 0.08 0.35
C GLU A 106 -13.48 -0.80 1.36
N TYR A 107 -14.28 -1.42 2.23
CA TYR A 107 -13.87 -2.48 3.13
C TYR A 107 -14.87 -3.63 2.99
N GLN A 108 -14.37 -4.82 2.64
CA GLN A 108 -15.18 -6.03 2.43
C GLN A 108 -16.34 -5.80 1.43
N GLY A 109 -16.09 -5.08 0.34
CA GLY A 109 -17.08 -4.77 -0.70
C GLY A 109 -18.13 -3.73 -0.31
N LYS A 110 -18.02 -3.11 0.86
CA LYS A 110 -18.88 -2.00 1.30
C LYS A 110 -18.11 -0.70 1.27
N GLN A 111 -18.72 0.33 0.71
CA GLN A 111 -18.21 1.69 0.81
C GLN A 111 -18.25 2.13 2.28
N VAL A 112 -17.09 2.51 2.82
CA VAL A 112 -16.95 2.94 4.22
C VAL A 112 -16.45 4.38 4.35
N MET A 113 -16.01 5.00 3.26
CA MET A 113 -15.64 6.41 3.25
C MET A 113 -15.82 6.98 1.85
N GLN A 114 -16.25 8.23 1.76
CA GLN A 114 -16.17 9.03 0.54
C GLN A 114 -15.70 10.44 0.84
N PHE A 115 -14.88 10.93 -0.05
CA PHE A 115 -14.33 12.27 0.02
C PHE A 115 -14.34 12.88 -1.37
N GLY A 116 -14.71 14.15 -1.45
CA GLY A 116 -14.64 14.86 -2.72
C GLY A 116 -14.96 16.33 -2.62
N ARG A 117 -14.67 17.02 -3.71
CA ARG A 117 -14.77 18.46 -3.81
C ARG A 117 -16.22 18.89 -4.02
N ILE A 118 -16.59 19.96 -3.34
CA ILE A 118 -17.82 20.70 -3.56
C ILE A 118 -17.46 22.15 -3.94
N ASP A 119 -18.48 22.98 -4.18
CA ASP A 119 -18.26 24.36 -4.55
C ASP A 119 -17.64 25.21 -3.41
N GLY A 120 -17.14 26.40 -3.73
CA GLY A 120 -16.60 27.33 -2.73
C GLY A 120 -15.30 26.85 -2.06
N ASN A 121 -14.50 26.05 -2.76
CA ASN A 121 -13.24 25.46 -2.24
C ASN A 121 -13.44 24.58 -0.98
N ALA A 122 -14.64 24.02 -0.81
CA ALA A 122 -14.96 23.12 0.27
C ALA A 122 -14.93 21.65 -0.20
N TYR A 123 -14.97 20.74 0.78
CA TYR A 123 -14.97 19.29 0.56
C TYR A 123 -16.01 18.64 1.46
N THR A 124 -16.60 17.55 0.98
CA THR A 124 -17.41 16.65 1.81
C THR A 124 -16.56 15.46 2.26
N LEU A 125 -16.81 14.98 3.47
CA LEU A 125 -16.17 13.80 4.03
C LEU A 125 -17.21 12.97 4.81
N ASP A 126 -17.65 11.88 4.21
CA ASP A 126 -18.52 10.90 4.86
C ASP A 126 -17.68 9.66 5.19
N PHE A 127 -17.80 9.14 6.40
CA PHE A 127 -17.09 7.95 6.83
C PHE A 127 -17.94 7.12 7.78
N GLN A 128 -17.63 5.83 7.83
CA GLN A 128 -18.27 4.84 8.67
C GLN A 128 -17.20 3.93 9.28
N TYR A 129 -17.63 3.03 10.17
CA TYR A 129 -16.78 1.97 10.68
C TYR A 129 -16.07 1.26 9.51
N PRO A 130 -14.74 1.04 9.57
CA PRO A 130 -13.89 1.06 10.77
C PRO A 130 -13.17 2.38 11.05
N PHE A 131 -13.48 3.46 10.34
CA PHE A 131 -12.80 4.74 10.56
C PHE A 131 -13.30 5.46 11.81
N SER A 132 -12.37 6.01 12.59
CA SER A 132 -12.65 7.16 13.45
C SER A 132 -12.60 8.47 12.66
N ALA A 133 -13.21 9.53 13.20
CA ALA A 133 -13.19 10.85 12.57
C ALA A 133 -11.76 11.35 12.30
N LEU A 134 -10.84 11.12 13.25
CA LEU A 134 -9.45 11.54 13.12
C LEU A 134 -8.73 10.77 11.99
N GLN A 135 -8.96 9.46 11.88
CA GLN A 135 -8.37 8.66 10.82
C GLN A 135 -8.91 9.06 9.45
N ALA A 136 -10.23 9.24 9.32
CA ALA A 136 -10.85 9.69 8.08
C ALA A 136 -10.31 11.07 7.66
N LEU A 137 -10.21 12.00 8.60
CA LEU A 137 -9.65 13.33 8.35
C LEU A 137 -8.17 13.26 7.91
N ALA A 138 -7.35 12.43 8.56
CA ALA A 138 -5.95 12.27 8.19
C ALA A 138 -5.80 11.76 6.75
N VAL A 139 -6.62 10.79 6.33
CA VAL A 139 -6.65 10.29 4.94
C VAL A 139 -7.07 11.40 3.97
N ALA A 140 -8.12 12.15 4.31
CA ALA A 140 -8.59 13.27 3.48
C ALA A 140 -7.51 14.36 3.30
N LEU A 141 -6.84 14.76 4.39
CA LEU A 141 -5.78 15.76 4.34
C LEU A 141 -4.58 15.28 3.52
N ALA A 142 -4.17 14.01 3.68
CA ALA A 142 -3.10 13.43 2.88
C ALA A 142 -3.36 13.49 1.37
N ASN A 143 -4.64 13.51 0.96
CA ASN A 143 -5.05 13.63 -0.43
C ASN A 143 -5.19 15.11 -0.90
N VAL A 144 -5.46 16.04 0.02
CA VAL A 144 -5.61 17.47 -0.32
C VAL A 144 -4.27 18.17 -0.49
N THR A 145 -3.20 17.72 0.18
CA THR A 145 -1.88 18.33 0.13
C THR A 145 -1.36 18.49 -1.30
N GLN A 146 -0.89 19.69 -1.63
CA GLN A 146 -0.26 19.96 -2.92
C GLN A 146 1.15 19.35 -2.93
N ARG A 147 1.60 18.83 -4.07
CA ARG A 147 3.03 18.57 -4.27
C ARG A 147 3.75 19.91 -4.16
N LEU A 148 4.62 20.05 -3.16
CA LEU A 148 5.58 21.14 -3.11
C LEU A 148 6.45 21.03 -4.37
N LYS A 149 6.43 22.07 -5.21
CA LYS A 149 7.30 22.19 -6.38
C LYS A 149 8.62 22.81 -5.98
#